data_AF-A4C709-F1
#
_entry.id   AF-A4C709-F1
#
_cell.length_a   1.000
_cell.length_b   1.000
_cell.length_c   1.000
_cell.angle_alpha   90.00
_cell.angle_beta   90.00
_cell.angle_gamma   90.00
#
_symmetry.space_group_name_H-M   'P 1'
#
loop_
_entity.id
_entity.type
_entity.pdbx_description
1 polymer ?
#
loop_
_entity_poly.entity_id
_entity_poly.type
_entity_poly.pdbx_seq_one_letter_code
_entity_poly.pdbx_strand_id
1 'polypeptide(L)'
;MLENTKLIDLVFGRIVKTVLKLILKFLQQNAEHIYCEFSMSYNYNGSLIQIAHPVQSISVNKSNVIFADKTGLKNTRFATNSDARLFVNWLKTS
;
A
#
# COMPACT_ATOMS: atom_id res chain seq x y z
N MET A 1 -54.94 -1.37 -1.77
CA MET A 1 -54.23 -1.02 -0.52
C MET A 1 -53.04 -1.94 -0.25
N LEU A 2 -53.19 -3.28 -0.31
CA LEU A 2 -52.13 -4.25 0.02
C LEU A 2 -50.94 -4.33 -0.99
N GLU A 3 -51.14 -3.98 -2.26
CA GLU A 3 -50.05 -3.96 -3.26
C GLU A 3 -49.14 -2.74 -3.12
N ASN A 4 -49.70 -1.59 -2.75
CA ASN A 4 -48.93 -0.36 -2.58
C ASN A 4 -47.93 -0.48 -1.42
N THR A 5 -48.28 -1.17 -0.33
CA THR A 5 -47.36 -1.41 0.79
C THR A 5 -46.19 -2.32 0.40
N LYS A 6 -46.43 -3.39 -0.38
CA LYS A 6 -45.35 -4.25 -0.91
C LYS A 6 -44.39 -3.50 -1.83
N LEU A 7 -44.91 -2.57 -2.64
CA LEU A 7 -44.10 -1.75 -3.53
C LEU A 7 -43.22 -0.77 -2.73
N ILE A 8 -43.78 -0.16 -1.69
CA ILE A 8 -43.06 0.74 -0.77
C ILE A 8 -41.94 -0.03 -0.05
N ASP A 9 -42.22 -1.22 0.48
CA ASP A 9 -41.22 -2.05 1.16
C ASP A 9 -40.08 -2.48 0.22
N LEU A 10 -40.41 -2.82 -1.03
CA LEU A 10 -39.41 -3.18 -2.05
C LEU A 10 -38.50 -1.99 -2.40
N VAL A 11 -39.09 -0.81 -2.58
CA VAL A 11 -38.35 0.42 -2.89
C VAL A 11 -37.48 0.81 -1.70
N PHE A 12 -38.01 0.76 -0.49
CA PHE A 12 -37.28 1.04 0.74
C PHE A 12 -36.08 0.09 0.92
N GLY A 13 -36.28 -1.22 0.74
CA GLY A 13 -35.19 -2.20 0.80
C GLY A 13 -34.09 -1.95 -0.23
N ARG A 14 -34.44 -1.52 -1.45
CA ARG A 14 -33.47 -1.13 -2.48
C ARG A 14 -32.68 0.12 -2.11
N ILE A 15 -33.34 1.12 -1.55
CA ILE A 15 -32.71 2.36 -1.07
C ILE A 15 -31.75 2.05 0.06
N VAL A 16 -32.20 1.32 1.09
CA VAL A 16 -31.37 0.94 2.26
C VAL A 16 -30.14 0.15 1.81
N LYS A 17 -30.31 -0.84 0.92
CA LYS A 17 -29.18 -1.64 0.39
C LYS A 17 -28.16 -0.78 -0.37
N THR A 18 -28.64 0.21 -1.14
CA THR A 18 -27.78 1.11 -1.91
C THR A 18 -27.00 2.05 -0.98
N VAL A 19 -27.68 2.64 0.00
CA VAL A 19 -27.07 3.51 1.01
C VAL A 19 -26.05 2.73 1.84
N LEU A 20 -26.37 1.51 2.30
CA LEU A 20 -25.43 0.66 3.03
C LEU A 20 -24.18 0.34 2.20
N LYS A 21 -24.35 0.07 0.89
CA LYS A 21 -23.22 -0.19 -0.02
C LYS A 21 -22.36 1.06 -0.23
N LEU A 22 -22.95 2.25 -0.28
CA LEU A 22 -22.22 3.51 -0.37
C LEU A 22 -21.45 3.80 0.92
N ILE A 23 -22.08 3.62 2.09
CA ILE A 23 -21.42 3.77 3.39
C ILE A 23 -20.26 2.78 3.51
N LEU A 24 -20.45 1.52 3.13
CA LEU A 24 -19.38 0.52 3.18
C LEU A 24 -18.20 0.90 2.29
N LYS A 25 -18.46 1.35 1.05
CA LYS A 25 -17.42 1.83 0.13
C LYS A 25 -16.68 3.05 0.70
N PHE A 26 -17.41 4.00 1.29
CA PHE A 26 -16.82 5.17 1.90
C PHE A 26 -15.95 4.78 3.10
N LEU A 27 -16.44 3.90 3.99
CA LEU A 27 -15.66 3.40 5.11
C LEU A 27 -14.41 2.65 4.65
N GLN A 28 -14.51 1.84 3.59
CA GLN A 28 -13.37 1.14 3.01
C GLN A 28 -12.32 2.10 2.44
N GLN A 29 -12.76 3.14 1.70
CA GLN A 29 -11.87 4.17 1.18
C GLN A 29 -11.17 4.94 2.30
N ASN A 30 -11.85 5.24 3.41
CA ASN A 30 -11.24 5.93 4.55
C ASN A 30 -10.35 5.00 5.39
N ALA A 31 -10.62 3.70 5.42
CA ALA A 31 -9.79 2.72 6.12
C ALA A 31 -8.42 2.53 5.46
N GLU A 32 -8.31 2.70 4.13
CA GLU A 32 -7.02 2.64 3.42
C GLU A 32 -6.06 3.78 3.80
N HIS A 33 -6.57 4.88 4.39
CA HIS A 33 -5.75 5.96 4.94
C HIS A 33 -5.32 5.74 6.41
N ILE A 34 -5.77 4.65 7.05
CA ILE A 34 -5.40 4.25 8.43
C ILE A 34 -4.63 2.92 8.36
N TYR A 35 -3.76 2.75 7.37
CA TYR A 35 -2.61 1.87 7.54
C TYR A 35 -1.45 2.78 7.86
N CYS A 36 -0.90 2.64 9.08
CA CYS A 36 0.38 3.24 9.43
C CYS A 36 1.32 2.99 8.26
N GLU A 37 1.70 4.05 7.55
CA GLU A 37 2.65 3.96 6.48
C GLU A 37 3.95 3.41 7.09
N PHE A 38 4.23 2.11 6.91
CA PHE A 38 5.48 1.50 7.37
C PHE A 38 6.62 2.07 6.51
N SER A 39 7.10 3.25 6.94
CA SER A 39 8.29 3.89 6.42
C SER A 39 9.46 3.36 7.22
N MET A 40 10.34 2.63 6.55
CA MET A 40 11.60 2.16 7.14
C MET A 40 12.76 2.94 6.54
N SER A 41 13.86 3.01 7.30
CA SER A 41 15.07 3.67 6.85
C SER A 41 16.28 2.76 7.01
N TYR A 42 17.14 2.75 6.00
CA TYR A 42 18.41 2.02 6.02
C TYR A 42 19.56 3.01 6.09
N ASN A 43 20.38 2.93 7.14
CA ASN A 43 21.57 3.76 7.24
C ASN A 43 22.71 3.13 6.45
N TYR A 44 23.23 3.86 5.47
CA TYR A 44 24.40 3.49 4.71
C TYR A 44 25.37 4.67 4.64
N ASN A 45 26.58 4.50 5.19
CA ASN A 45 27.63 5.52 5.22
C ASN A 45 27.15 6.89 5.76
N GLY A 46 26.28 6.89 6.79
CA GLY A 46 25.73 8.11 7.38
C GLY A 46 24.58 8.74 6.59
N SER A 47 24.18 8.15 5.47
CA SER A 47 23.00 8.56 4.69
C SER A 47 21.82 7.62 4.96
N LEU A 48 20.61 8.17 5.06
CA LEU A 48 19.40 7.39 5.27
C LEU A 48 18.68 7.17 3.94
N ILE A 49 18.56 5.91 3.54
CA ILE A 49 17.71 5.51 2.42
C ILE A 49 16.31 5.29 2.98
N GLN A 50 15.32 6.04 2.49
CA GLN A 50 13.93 5.94 2.93
C GLN A 50 13.15 4.98 2.03
N ILE A 51 12.42 4.05 2.63
CA ILE A 51 11.64 3.02 1.92
C ILE A 51 10.23 3.00 2.48
N ALA A 52 9.26 3.13 1.58
CA ALA A 52 7.86 3.16 1.93
C ALA A 52 7.16 1.86 1.52
N HIS A 53 6.74 1.06 2.51
CA HIS A 53 6.16 -0.26 2.24
C HIS A 53 4.80 -0.20 1.53
N PRO A 54 4.45 -1.22 0.73
CA PRO A 54 5.29 -2.39 0.40
C PRO A 54 6.33 -2.09 -0.70
N VAL A 55 7.45 -2.81 -0.68
CA VAL A 55 8.36 -2.86 -1.82
C VAL A 55 7.77 -3.81 -2.87
N GLN A 56 7.46 -3.27 -4.04
CA GLN A 56 6.76 -3.97 -5.13
C GLN A 56 7.71 -4.73 -6.04
N SER A 57 8.92 -4.21 -6.24
CA SER A 57 9.94 -4.87 -7.07
C SER A 57 11.35 -4.47 -6.68
N ILE A 58 12.32 -5.35 -6.93
CA ILE A 58 13.75 -5.14 -6.68
C ILE A 58 14.53 -5.69 -7.87
N SER A 59 15.46 -4.89 -8.39
CA SER A 59 16.43 -5.26 -9.41
C SER A 59 17.84 -4.90 -8.92
N VAL A 60 18.79 -5.80 -9.12
CA VAL A 60 20.17 -5.64 -8.65
C VAL A 60 21.12 -5.83 -9.82
N ASN A 61 22.01 -4.86 -10.02
CA ASN A 61 23.11 -4.95 -10.97
C ASN A 61 24.42 -4.55 -10.29
N LYS A 62 25.23 -5.54 -9.92
CA LYS A 62 26.46 -5.36 -9.15
C LYS A 62 26.18 -4.60 -7.84
N SER A 63 26.76 -3.43 -7.66
CA SER A 63 26.54 -2.58 -6.48
C SER A 63 25.37 -1.60 -6.62
N ASN A 64 24.63 -1.66 -7.73
CA ASN A 64 23.46 -0.81 -7.97
C ASN A 64 22.17 -1.58 -7.67
N VAL A 65 21.28 -1.00 -6.88
CA VAL A 65 19.98 -1.56 -6.53
C VAL A 65 18.89 -0.58 -6.94
N ILE A 66 17.95 -1.05 -7.75
CA ILE A 66 16.74 -0.32 -8.13
C ILE A 66 15.56 -1.04 -7.47
N PHE A 67 14.71 -0.30 -6.78
CA PHE A 67 13.51 -0.87 -6.17
C PHE A 67 12.33 0.06 -6.34
N ALA A 68 11.14 -0.51 -6.49
CA ALA A 68 9.89 0.24 -6.52
C ALA A 68 9.19 0.07 -5.18
N ASP A 69 8.89 1.18 -4.53
CA ASP A 69 8.11 1.23 -3.29
C ASP A 69 6.80 2.00 -3.55
N LYS A 70 5.96 2.20 -2.54
CA LYS A 70 4.66 2.89 -2.75
C LYS A 70 4.82 4.33 -3.30
N THR A 71 5.97 4.95 -3.08
CA THR A 71 6.27 6.34 -3.49
C THR A 71 6.91 6.42 -4.87
N GLY A 72 7.32 5.28 -5.45
CA GLY A 72 7.84 5.17 -6.80
C GLY A 72 9.15 4.42 -6.90
N LEU A 73 9.83 4.62 -8.03
CA LEU A 73 11.11 3.97 -8.33
C LEU A 73 12.26 4.70 -7.64
N LYS A 74 13.11 3.94 -6.94
CA LYS A 74 14.30 4.42 -6.25
C LYS A 74 15.53 3.69 -6.78
N ASN A 75 16.63 4.42 -6.87
CA ASN A 75 17.92 3.89 -7.32
C ASN A 75 19.00 4.22 -6.29
N THR A 76 19.71 3.21 -5.82
CA THR A 76 20.77 3.35 -4.82
C THR A 76 22.01 2.61 -5.28
N ARG A 77 23.13 3.33 -5.31
CA ARG A 77 24.44 2.77 -5.61
C ARG A 77 25.26 2.61 -4.34
N PHE A 78 25.69 1.38 -4.08
CA PHE A 78 26.56 1.00 -2.98
C PHE A 78 28.02 0.96 -3.44
N ALA A 79 28.95 1.05 -2.48
CA ALA A 79 30.38 0.97 -2.74
C ALA A 79 30.79 -0.43 -3.21
N THR A 80 30.19 -1.48 -2.65
CA THR A 80 30.51 -2.87 -2.99
C THR A 80 29.27 -3.70 -3.34
N ASN A 81 29.49 -4.82 -4.04
CA ASN A 81 28.42 -5.80 -4.31
C ASN A 81 27.89 -6.43 -3.01
N SER A 82 28.76 -6.57 -2.01
CA SER A 82 28.40 -7.12 -0.70
C SER A 82 27.42 -6.21 0.04
N ASP A 83 27.67 -4.91 0.02
CA ASP A 83 26.79 -3.91 0.64
C ASP A 83 25.39 -3.92 -0.01
N ALA A 84 25.34 -3.95 -1.34
CA ALA A 84 24.08 -4.07 -2.08
C ALA A 84 23.32 -5.35 -1.70
N ARG A 85 24.02 -6.47 -1.50
CA ARG A 85 23.41 -7.73 -1.06
C ARG A 85 22.89 -7.67 0.37
N LEU A 86 23.62 -7.03 1.28
CA LEU A 86 23.18 -6.82 2.66
C LEU A 86 21.91 -5.97 2.71
N PHE A 87 21.87 -4.88 1.94
CA PHE A 87 20.69 -4.05 1.80
C PHE A 87 19.49 -4.83 1.27
N VAL A 88 19.65 -5.61 0.20
CA VAL A 88 18.55 -6.40 -0.39
C VAL A 88 18.06 -7.50 0.54
N ASN A 89 18.96 -8.16 1.29
CA ASN A 89 18.57 -9.15 2.28
C ASN A 89 17.75 -8.50 3.39
N TRP A 90 18.22 -7.37 3.93
CA TRP A 90 17.47 -6.59 4.91
C TRP A 90 16.09 -6.20 4.37
N LEU A 91 16.01 -5.71 3.13
CA LEU A 91 14.76 -5.29 2.49
C LEU A 91 13.73 -6.42 2.34
N LYS A 92 14.19 -7.68 2.26
CA LYS A 92 13.32 -8.86 2.15
C LYS A 92 12.88 -9.43 3.50
N THR A 93 13.62 -9.15 4.58
CA THR A 93 13.31 -9.63 5.93
C THR A 93 12.52 -8.61 6.76
N SER A 94 12.40 -7.39 6.24
CA SER A 94 11.76 -6.27 6.93
C SER A 94 10.26 -6.19 6.64
#